data_AF-A0A816FM02-F1
#
_entry.id   AF-A0A816FM02-F1
#
_cell.length_a   1.000
_cell.length_b   1.000
_cell.length_c   1.000
_cell.angle_alpha   90.00
_cell.angle_beta   90.00
_cell.angle_gamma   90.00
#
_symmetry.space_group_name_H-M   'P 1'
#
loop_
_entity.id
_entity.type
_entity.pdbx_description
1 polymer ?
#
loop_
_entity_poly.entity_id
_entity_poly.type
_entity_poly.pdbx_seq_one_letter_code
_entity_poly.pdbx_strand_id
1 'polypeptide(L)'
;VYNGTQGAYIDPDAPVHIITGSAGCNERHDPFGVPRPWTAFQNSDYGYTRMNVHNASHLYLEQVSDDQGGKVVDNMWLIKSKHGPYSYFK
;
A
#
# COMPACT_ATOMS: atom_id res chain seq x y z
N VAL A 1 -0.92 -2.59 12.80
CA VAL A 1 -0.44 -3.63 11.84
C VAL A 1 -0.28 -4.94 12.62
N TYR A 2 -0.70 -6.08 12.05
CA TYR A 2 -0.75 -7.37 12.73
C TYR A 2 0.61 -7.77 13.35
N ASN A 3 0.59 -8.22 14.60
CA ASN A 3 1.77 -8.43 15.43
C ASN A 3 2.29 -9.87 15.25
N GLY A 4 2.87 -10.17 14.08
CA GLY A 4 3.38 -11.50 13.72
C GLY A 4 4.49 -11.52 12.65
N THR A 5 4.77 -10.38 12.02
CA THR A 5 5.80 -10.22 10.97
C THR A 5 6.86 -9.20 11.42
N GLN A 6 8.03 -9.19 10.79
CA GLN A 6 9.07 -8.17 11.09
C GLN A 6 8.60 -6.73 10.76
N GLY A 7 7.55 -6.60 9.95
CA GLY A 7 6.83 -5.36 9.68
C GLY A 7 5.64 -5.61 8.75
N ALA A 8 4.84 -4.57 8.48
CA ALA A 8 3.66 -4.67 7.59
C ALA A 8 4.00 -5.16 6.17
N TYR A 9 5.24 -4.92 5.74
CA TYR A 9 5.68 -5.08 4.36
C TYR A 9 6.87 -6.03 4.19
N ILE A 10 7.34 -6.68 5.27
CA ILE A 10 8.44 -7.65 5.22
C ILE A 10 7.87 -9.03 5.53
N ASP A 11 7.91 -9.90 4.52
CA ASP A 11 7.36 -11.25 4.53
C ASP A 11 5.95 -11.32 5.15
N PRO A 12 4.98 -10.52 4.65
CA PRO A 12 3.64 -10.52 5.22
C PRO A 12 2.99 -11.91 5.07
N ASP A 13 2.22 -12.31 6.09
CA ASP A 13 1.45 -13.57 6.15
C ASP A 13 0.09 -13.49 5.44
N ALA A 14 -0.23 -12.33 4.87
CA ALA A 14 -1.40 -12.09 4.04
C ALA A 14 -1.06 -11.05 2.96
N PRO A 15 -1.88 -10.93 1.89
CA PRO A 15 -1.69 -9.88 0.89
C PRO A 15 -1.71 -8.48 1.52
N VAL A 16 -0.84 -7.59 1.04
CA VAL A 16 -0.92 -6.17 1.33
C VAL A 16 -1.94 -5.55 0.37
N HIS A 17 -3.01 -4.99 0.91
CA HIS A 17 -4.05 -4.32 0.13
C HIS A 17 -3.71 -2.84 -0.05
N ILE A 18 -3.55 -2.41 -1.31
CA ILE A 18 -3.27 -1.02 -1.69
C ILE A 18 -4.46 -0.52 -2.51
N ILE A 19 -4.97 0.66 -2.16
CA ILE A 19 -6.05 1.32 -2.89
C ILE A 19 -5.46 2.56 -3.58
N THR A 20 -5.55 2.59 -4.91
CA THR A 20 -5.06 3.69 -5.76
C THR A 20 -6.17 4.16 -6.70
N GLY A 21 -7.31 4.57 -6.12
CA GLY A 21 -8.53 4.95 -6.85
C GLY A 21 -8.75 6.45 -7.03
N SER A 22 -7.91 7.30 -6.44
CA SER A 22 -8.08 8.76 -6.44
C SER A 22 -7.38 9.41 -7.64
N ALA A 23 -7.79 9.10 -8.87
CA ALA A 23 -7.11 9.61 -10.07
C ALA A 23 -7.63 10.99 -10.57
N GLY A 24 -8.70 11.54 -9.98
CA GLY A 24 -9.28 12.84 -10.38
C GLY A 24 -10.74 12.80 -10.81
N CYS A 25 -11.58 11.95 -10.20
CA CYS A 25 -13.01 11.88 -10.52
C CYS A 25 -13.78 13.15 -10.15
N ASN A 26 -14.93 13.42 -10.78
CA ASN A 26 -15.72 14.63 -10.54
C ASN A 26 -16.48 14.60 -9.19
N GLU A 27 -16.64 13.41 -8.61
CA GLU A 27 -17.39 13.13 -7.39
C GLU A 27 -16.68 13.59 -6.10
N ARG A 28 -15.42 14.05 -6.21
CA ARG A 28 -14.54 14.36 -5.07
C ARG A 28 -14.20 13.11 -4.25
N HIS A 29 -13.52 13.31 -3.13
CA HIS A 29 -13.07 12.23 -2.25
C HIS A 29 -14.12 11.89 -1.19
N ASP A 30 -14.33 10.60 -0.97
CA ASP A 30 -15.02 10.13 0.23
C ASP A 30 -14.14 10.33 1.48
N PRO A 31 -14.69 10.82 2.59
CA PRO A 31 -13.93 11.02 3.81
C PRO A 31 -13.51 9.69 4.45
N PHE A 32 -12.30 9.63 4.98
CA PHE A 32 -11.88 8.50 5.79
C PHE A 32 -12.59 8.49 7.15
N GLY A 33 -12.99 7.30 7.60
CA GLY A 33 -13.39 7.07 8.98
C GLY A 33 -12.20 6.93 9.93
N VAL A 34 -12.47 6.44 11.15
CA VAL A 34 -11.41 6.09 12.11
C VAL A 34 -10.52 4.98 11.54
N PRO A 35 -9.19 5.17 11.45
CA PRO A 35 -8.27 4.14 10.97
C PRO A 35 -8.44 2.83 11.74
N ARG A 36 -8.44 1.71 11.02
CA ARG A 36 -8.52 0.39 11.65
C ARG A 36 -7.10 -0.10 11.96
N PRO A 37 -6.91 -1.10 12.84
CA PRO A 37 -5.58 -1.62 13.18
C PRO A 37 -4.77 -2.17 12.00
N TRP A 38 -5.43 -2.47 10.87
CA TRP A 38 -4.82 -2.91 9.62
C TRP A 38 -4.56 -1.77 8.61
N THR A 39 -4.96 -0.54 8.91
CA THR A 39 -4.61 0.64 8.12
C THR A 39 -3.18 1.03 8.43
N ALA A 40 -2.29 0.93 7.44
CA ALA A 40 -0.90 1.39 7.56
C ALA A 40 -0.75 2.86 7.17
N PHE A 41 -1.39 3.27 6.07
CA PHE A 41 -1.41 4.63 5.56
C PHE A 41 -2.75 4.92 4.86
N GLN A 42 -3.18 6.17 4.88
CA GLN A 42 -4.33 6.66 4.11
C GLN A 42 -4.09 8.13 3.72
N ASN A 43 -4.42 8.50 2.48
CA ASN A 43 -4.33 9.86 1.98
C ASN A 43 -5.52 10.20 1.08
N SER A 44 -6.01 11.43 1.19
CA SER A 44 -7.18 11.92 0.44
C SER A 44 -6.78 12.68 -0.82
N ASP A 45 -5.50 12.84 -1.14
CA ASP A 45 -5.12 13.55 -2.36
C ASP A 45 -5.51 12.78 -3.63
N TYR A 46 -5.77 13.53 -4.70
CA TYR A 46 -5.68 12.96 -6.04
C TYR A 46 -4.22 12.67 -6.41
N GLY A 47 -4.04 11.63 -7.23
CA GLY A 47 -2.71 11.18 -7.60
C GLY A 47 -2.69 9.83 -8.30
N TYR A 48 -1.51 9.23 -8.33
CA TYR A 48 -1.26 7.94 -8.95
C TYR A 48 -0.18 7.17 -8.19
N THR A 49 -0.12 5.87 -8.45
CA THR A 49 0.86 4.98 -7.83
C THR A 49 1.91 4.56 -8.86
N ARG A 50 3.19 4.56 -8.47
CA ARG A 50 4.28 3.96 -9.23
C ARG A 50 4.69 2.67 -8.55
N MET A 51 4.81 1.59 -9.33
CA MET A 51 5.21 0.28 -8.83
C MET A 51 6.41 -0.22 -9.65
N ASN A 52 7.51 -0.53 -8.96
CA ASN A 52 8.72 -1.07 -9.55
C ASN A 52 9.03 -2.43 -8.94
N VAL A 53 8.96 -3.49 -9.76
CA VAL A 53 9.37 -4.84 -9.35
C VAL A 53 10.86 -4.97 -9.64
N HIS A 54 11.68 -4.94 -8.58
CA HIS A 54 13.14 -4.92 -8.72
C HIS A 54 13.73 -6.31 -8.95
N ASN A 55 13.15 -7.33 -8.32
CA ASN A 55 13.55 -8.73 -8.47
C ASN A 55 12.40 -9.63 -7.97
N ALA A 56 12.64 -10.95 -7.89
CA ALA A 56 11.63 -11.90 -7.43
C ALA A 56 11.05 -11.54 -6.05
N SER A 57 11.84 -11.00 -5.14
CA SER A 57 11.43 -10.76 -3.75
C SER A 57 11.15 -9.30 -3.39
N HIS A 58 11.57 -8.32 -4.19
CA HIS A 58 11.49 -6.90 -3.83
C HIS A 58 10.64 -6.10 -4.82
N LEU A 59 9.61 -5.44 -4.29
CA LEU A 59 8.77 -4.49 -4.98
C LEU A 59 8.85 -3.15 -4.25
N TYR A 60 9.12 -2.08 -4.97
CA TYR A 60 9.06 -0.71 -4.46
C TYR A 60 7.80 -0.01 -4.97
N LEU A 61 7.11 0.70 -4.08
CA LEU A 61 5.89 1.42 -4.40
C LEU A 61 5.95 2.85 -3.88
N GLU A 62 5.44 3.78 -4.69
CA GLU A 62 5.28 5.20 -4.33
C GLU A 62 3.86 5.64 -4.65
N GLN A 63 3.23 6.39 -3.74
CA GLN A 63 2.04 7.18 -4.04
C GLN A 63 2.45 8.63 -4.29
N VAL A 64 2.11 9.13 -5.48
CA VAL A 64 2.44 10.47 -5.95
C VAL A 64 1.18 11.31 -5.96
N SER A 65 1.20 12.42 -5.24
CA SER A 65 0.09 13.36 -5.13
C SER A 65 0.15 14.39 -6.26
N ASP A 66 -0.93 14.50 -7.03
CA ASP A 66 -1.14 15.56 -8.01
C ASP A 66 -1.49 16.88 -7.32
N ASP A 67 -2.31 16.82 -6.26
CA ASP A 67 -2.71 17.97 -5.45
C ASP A 67 -1.50 18.70 -4.82
N GLN A 68 -0.42 17.95 -4.54
CA GLN A 68 0.84 18.48 -4.03
C GLN A 68 1.93 18.60 -5.12
N GLY A 69 1.55 18.75 -6.38
CA GLY A 69 2.48 19.05 -7.49
C GLY A 69 3.47 17.93 -7.80
N GLY A 70 3.05 16.67 -7.67
CA GLY A 70 3.88 15.50 -7.96
C GLY A 70 4.75 15.04 -6.78
N LYS A 71 4.44 15.47 -5.55
CA LYS A 71 5.16 15.04 -4.34
C LYS A 71 4.85 13.57 -4.02
N VAL A 72 5.88 12.81 -3.65
CA VAL A 72 5.71 11.46 -3.08
C VAL A 72 5.19 11.61 -1.65
N VAL A 73 3.97 11.12 -1.42
CA VAL A 73 3.25 11.24 -0.13
C VAL A 73 3.28 9.96 0.69
N ASP A 74 3.50 8.82 0.04
CA ASP A 74 3.81 7.55 0.68
C ASP A 74 4.79 6.75 -0.18
N ASN A 75 5.63 5.95 0.47
CA ASN A 75 6.45 4.97 -0.21
C ASN A 75 6.75 3.76 0.68
N MET A 76 6.88 2.58 0.07
CA MET A 76 7.18 1.36 0.80
C MET A 76 7.92 0.33 -0.07
N TRP A 77 8.75 -0.47 0.61
CA TRP A 77 9.26 -1.72 0.07
C TRP A 77 8.38 -2.87 0.53
N LEU A 78 7.81 -3.60 -0.42
CA LEU A 78 7.22 -4.90 -0.17
C LEU A 78 8.27 -5.98 -0.46
N ILE A 79 8.67 -6.69 0.59
CA ILE A 79 9.65 -7.77 0.53
C ILE A 79 8.93 -9.09 0.79
N LYS A 80 9.02 -10.02 -0.16
CA LYS A 80 8.46 -11.38 -0.05
C LYS A 80 9.50 -12.40 -0.47
N SER A 81 10.09 -13.07 0.49
CA SER A 81 11.16 -14.06 0.29
C SER A 81 10.62 -15.39 -0.24
N LYS A 82 9.40 -15.77 0.14
CA LYS A 82 8.72 -17.00 -0.28
C LYS A 82 7.37 -16.71 -0.91
N HIS A 83 7.21 -17.04 -2.19
CA HIS A 83 5.93 -16.93 -2.89
C HIS A 83 5.13 -18.23 -2.80
N GLY A 84 3.83 -18.13 -3.04
CA GLY A 84 2.91 -19.27 -3.02
C GLY A 84 1.62 -18.92 -2.29
N PRO A 85 0.69 -19.88 -2.19
CA PRO A 85 -0.52 -19.71 -1.41
C PRO A 85 -0.17 -19.48 0.05
N TYR A 86 -0.91 -18.59 0.70
CA TYR A 86 -0.86 -18.45 2.15
C TYR A 86 -1.36 -19.74 2.78
N SER A 87 -0.67 -20.23 3.81
CA SER A 87 -1.15 -21.35 4.59
C SER A 87 -2.45 -20.92 5.27
N TYR A 88 -3.57 -21.49 4.83
CA TYR A 88 -4.81 -21.39 5.58
C TYR A 88 -4.56 -21.92 6.98
N PHE A 89 -4.96 -21.16 8.00
CA PHE A 89 -4.94 -21.61 9.38
C PHE A 89 -5.69 -22.95 9.48
N LYS A 90 -5.02 -23.96 10.04
CA LYS A 90 -5.62 -25.20 10.51
C LYS A 90 -5.94 -25.05 11.99
#